data_AF-A0A2I0LF69-F1
#
_entry.id   AF-A0A2I0LF69-F1
#
_cell.length_a   1.000
_cell.length_b   1.000
_cell.length_c   1.000
_cell.angle_alpha   90.00
_cell.angle_beta   90.00
_cell.angle_gamma   90.00
#
_symmetry.space_group_name_H-M   'P 1'
#
loop_
_entity.id
_entity.type
_entity.pdbx_description
1 polymer ?
#
loop_
_entity_poly.entity_id
_entity_poly.type
_entity_poly.pdbx_seq_one_letter_code
_entity_poly.pdbx_strand_id
1 'polypeptide(L)'
;MLETTLVALQDITLEKIFDDHGRKTLCSEFPQIMQQGFACLQGGICLSSMGRPVSYERAVAWKVMNEEENAHCICFMFVNWSFV
;
A
#
# COMPACT_ATOMS: atom_id res chain seq x y z
N MET A 1 -9.10 7.44 3.46
CA MET A 1 -8.50 6.50 2.48
C MET A 1 -8.50 5.04 2.94
N LEU A 2 -8.72 4.74 4.22
CA LEU A 2 -9.37 3.50 4.66
C LEU A 2 -9.88 3.77 6.08
N GLU A 3 -11.12 4.27 6.20
CA GLU A 3 -11.83 4.13 7.47
C GLU A 3 -12.51 2.77 7.39
N THR A 4 -11.87 1.75 7.96
CA THR A 4 -12.33 0.37 7.91
C THR A 4 -12.05 -0.29 9.25
N THR A 5 -12.73 -1.40 9.53
CA THR A 5 -12.39 -2.25 10.67
C THR A 5 -11.28 -3.22 10.29
N LEU A 6 -10.55 -3.74 11.29
CA LEU A 6 -9.53 -4.78 11.07
C LEU A 6 -10.12 -5.99 10.33
N VAL A 7 -11.36 -6.36 10.64
CA VAL A 7 -12.08 -7.47 9.98
C VAL A 7 -12.30 -7.16 8.49
N ALA A 8 -12.87 -5.99 8.17
CA ALA A 8 -13.14 -5.61 6.79
C ALA A 8 -11.85 -5.38 5.97
N LEU A 9 -10.72 -5.07 6.61
CA LEU A 9 -9.43 -4.97 5.92
C LEU A 9 -8.95 -6.31 5.36
N GLN A 10 -9.28 -7.44 6.00
CA GLN A 10 -8.87 -8.78 5.53
C GLN A 10 -9.53 -9.16 4.20
N ASP A 11 -10.69 -8.57 3.89
CA ASP A 11 -11.44 -8.79 2.64
C ASP A 11 -10.99 -7.86 1.50
N ILE A 12 -10.12 -6.89 1.80
CA ILE A 12 -9.57 -5.94 0.83
C ILE A 12 -8.24 -6.48 0.33
N THR A 13 -8.29 -7.11 -0.83
CA THR A 13 -7.10 -7.62 -1.48
C THR A 13 -6.30 -6.49 -2.11
N LEU A 14 -5.00 -6.73 -2.35
CA LEU A 14 -4.12 -5.76 -2.98
C LEU A 14 -4.63 -5.32 -4.37
N GLU A 15 -5.26 -6.24 -5.11
CA GLU A 15 -5.87 -5.99 -6.43
C GLU A 15 -7.09 -5.08 -6.37
N LYS A 16 -7.76 -4.99 -5.21
CA LYS A 16 -8.84 -4.03 -5.00
C LYS A 16 -8.33 -2.62 -4.72
N ILE A 17 -7.04 -2.46 -4.39
CA ILE A 17 -6.42 -1.16 -4.08
C ILE A 17 -5.61 -0.68 -5.28
N PHE A 18 -4.64 -1.47 -5.75
CA PHE A 18 -3.75 -1.08 -6.83
C PHE A 18 -4.20 -1.65 -8.17
N ASP A 19 -4.10 -0.83 -9.21
CA ASP A 19 -4.25 -1.27 -10.60
C ASP A 19 -3.03 -2.12 -11.04
N ASP A 20 -3.05 -2.57 -12.30
CA ASP A 20 -1.95 -3.35 -12.88
C ASP A 20 -0.59 -2.67 -12.78
N HIS A 21 -0.54 -1.35 -12.91
CA HIS A 21 0.70 -0.60 -12.86
C HIS A 21 1.24 -0.50 -11.43
N GLY A 22 0.38 -0.17 -10.47
CA GLY A 22 0.71 -0.12 -9.05
C GLY A 22 1.19 -1.47 -8.53
N ARG A 23 0.53 -2.58 -8.93
CA ARG A 23 0.97 -3.94 -8.56
C ARG A 23 2.35 -4.28 -9.11
N LYS A 24 2.61 -3.98 -10.39
CA LYS A 24 3.94 -4.22 -10.99
C LYS A 24 5.04 -3.43 -10.27
N THR A 25 4.75 -2.17 -9.95
CA THR A 25 5.67 -1.29 -9.20
C THR A 25 5.93 -1.84 -7.79
N LEU A 26 4.88 -2.28 -7.08
CA LEU A 26 5.08 -2.89 -5.77
C LEU A 26 5.92 -4.17 -5.87
N CYS A 27 5.66 -5.03 -6.86
CA CYS A 27 6.42 -6.26 -7.05
C CYS A 27 7.90 -6.00 -7.34
N SER A 28 8.25 -4.94 -8.09
CA SER A 28 9.66 -4.58 -8.33
C SER A 28 10.34 -4.03 -7.08
N GLU A 29 9.63 -3.29 -6.25
CA GLU A 29 10.16 -2.68 -5.02
C GLU A 29 10.13 -3.65 -3.82
N PHE A 30 9.34 -4.72 -3.88
CA PHE A 30 9.15 -5.67 -2.78
C PHE A 30 10.47 -6.23 -2.23
N PRO A 31 11.45 -6.69 -3.04
CA PRO A 31 12.73 -7.15 -2.51
C PRO A 31 13.46 -6.07 -1.70
N GLN A 32 13.41 -4.81 -2.15
CA GLN A 32 14.01 -3.70 -1.45
C GLN A 32 13.30 -3.42 -0.12
N ILE A 33 11.96 -3.43 -0.10
CA ILE A 33 11.18 -3.27 1.14
C ILE A 33 11.53 -4.38 2.15
N MET A 34 11.68 -5.61 1.68
CA MET A 34 11.99 -6.75 2.55
C MET A 34 13.41 -6.70 3.13
N GLN A 35 14.39 -6.22 2.35
CA GLN A 35 15.79 -6.13 2.76
C GLN A 35 16.12 -4.86 3.55
N GLN A 36 15.67 -3.69 3.06
CA GLN A 36 16.00 -2.37 3.62
C GLN A 36 14.94 -1.83 4.59
N GLY A 37 13.78 -2.50 4.66
CA GLY A 37 12.68 -2.14 5.55
C GLY A 37 11.65 -1.19 4.94
N PHE A 38 12.00 -0.44 3.89
CA PHE A 38 11.07 0.49 3.22
C PHE A 38 11.45 0.82 1.78
N ALA A 39 10.51 1.40 1.03
CA ALA A 39 10.72 2.01 -0.28
C ALA A 39 9.78 3.22 -0.48
N CYS A 40 10.22 4.18 -1.30
CA CYS A 40 9.43 5.34 -1.72
C CYS A 40 8.93 5.10 -3.15
N LEU A 41 7.62 4.94 -3.29
CA LEU A 41 6.95 4.70 -4.56
C LEU A 41 6.55 6.04 -5.21
N GLN A 42 6.61 6.07 -6.53
CA GLN A 42 6.15 7.21 -7.33
C GLN A 42 4.64 7.42 -7.16
N GLY A 43 4.17 8.62 -7.51
CA GLY A 43 2.75 8.97 -7.53
C GLY A 43 1.94 8.11 -8.49
N GLY A 44 0.64 8.00 -8.22
CA GLY A 44 -0.25 7.14 -9.00
C GLY A 44 -1.71 7.28 -8.59
N ILE A 45 -2.50 6.31 -9.03
CA ILE A 45 -3.92 6.17 -8.68
C ILE A 45 -4.12 4.82 -8.02
N CYS A 46 -4.88 4.79 -6.94
CA CYS A 46 -5.38 3.57 -6.33
C CYS A 46 -6.87 3.74 -6.00
N LEU A 47 -7.51 2.66 -5.58
CA LEU A 47 -8.90 2.65 -5.18
C LEU A 47 -9.01 2.73 -3.66
N SER A 48 -9.94 3.55 -3.18
CA SER A 48 -10.40 3.52 -1.79
C SER A 48 -11.21 2.26 -1.49
N SER A 49 -11.47 1.98 -0.21
CA SER A 49 -12.35 0.86 0.21
C SER A 49 -13.75 0.86 -0.41
N MET A 50 -14.24 2.02 -0.83
CA MET A 50 -15.54 2.18 -1.50
C MET A 50 -15.45 2.07 -3.02
N GLY A 51 -14.30 1.65 -3.57
CA GLY A 51 -14.07 1.51 -5.02
C GLY A 51 -13.90 2.83 -5.76
N ARG A 52 -13.74 3.97 -5.05
CA ARG A 52 -13.52 5.28 -5.69
C ARG A 52 -12.03 5.51 -5.98
N PRO A 53 -11.66 6.02 -7.17
CA PRO A 53 -10.29 6.40 -7.49
C PRO A 53 -9.77 7.51 -6.56
N VAL A 54 -8.51 7.35 -6.16
CA VAL A 54 -7.75 8.29 -5.35
C VAL A 54 -6.39 8.50 -6.00
N SER A 55 -6.08 9.73 -6.37
CA SER A 55 -4.73 10.11 -6.80
C SER A 55 -3.86 10.39 -5.58
N TYR A 56 -2.57 10.09 -5.68
CA TYR A 56 -1.56 10.43 -4.67
C TYR A 56 -0.25 10.84 -5.34
N GLU A 57 0.48 11.77 -4.71
CA GLU A 57 1.76 12.27 -5.25
C GLU A 57 2.92 11.30 -4.99
N ARG A 58 2.87 10.60 -3.85
CA ARG A 58 3.87 9.62 -3.43
C ARG A 58 3.24 8.60 -2.52
N ALA A 59 3.79 7.38 -2.48
CA ALA A 59 3.53 6.45 -1.41
C ALA A 59 4.84 6.01 -0.73
N VAL A 60 4.81 5.81 0.58
CA VAL A 60 5.89 5.16 1.32
C VAL A 60 5.39 3.79 1.73
N ALA A 61 6.11 2.74 1.37
CA ALA A 61 5.81 1.38 1.75
C ALA A 61 6.88 0.87 2.72
N TRP A 62 6.50 0.25 3.83
CA TRP A 62 7.45 -0.31 4.78
C TRP A 62 6.98 -1.64 5.34
N LYS A 63 7.95 -2.51 5.63
CA LYS A 63 7.72 -3.78 6.31
C LYS A 63 7.53 -3.50 7.81
N VAL A 64 6.43 -3.99 8.37
CA VAL A 64 6.18 -3.97 9.80
C VAL A 64 6.67 -5.27 10.40
N MET A 65 7.46 -5.18 11.48
CA MET A 65 7.96 -6.33 12.22
C MET A 65 7.05 -6.60 13.43
N ASN A 66 6.86 -7.87 13.78
CA ASN A 66 6.23 -8.25 15.04
C ASN A 66 7.26 -8.28 16.19
N GLU A 67 6.83 -8.66 17.39
CA GLU A 67 7.67 -8.77 18.59
C GLU A 67 8.81 -9.80 18.46
N GLU A 68 8.68 -10.75 17.52
CA GLU A 68 9.67 -11.80 17.26
C GLU A 68 10.62 -11.44 16.10
N GLU A 69 10.65 -10.18 15.67
CA GLU A 69 11.43 -9.71 14.52
C GLU A 69 11.10 -10.44 13.19
N ASN A 70 9.87 -10.94 13.07
CA ASN A 70 9.33 -11.50 11.84
C ASN A 70 8.51 -10.45 11.07
N ALA A 71 8.51 -10.53 9.73
CA ALA A 71 7.72 -9.66 8.89
C ALA A 71 6.22 -9.95 9.11
N HIS A 72 5.47 -8.99 9.66
CA HIS A 72 4.04 -9.11 9.91
C HIS A 72 3.20 -8.73 8.69
N CYS A 73 3.49 -7.56 8.11
CA CYS A 73 2.81 -7.04 6.93
C CYS A 73 3.63 -5.94 6.24
N ILE A 74 3.12 -5.41 5.13
CA ILE A 74 3.60 -4.16 4.53
C ILE A 74 2.53 -3.10 4.73
N CYS A 75 2.94 -1.95 5.26
CA CYS A 75 2.08 -0.77 5.39
C CYS A 75 2.41 0.26 4.30
N PHE A 76 1.40 1.06 3.97
CA PHE A 76 1.50 2.13 2.98
C PHE A 76 1.03 3.45 3.57
N MET A 77 1.76 4.53 3.29
CA MET A 77 1.34 5.90 3.53
C MET A 77 1.29 6.63 2.20
N PHE A 78 0.10 7.10 1.81
CA PHE A 78 -0.10 7.91 0.62
C PHE A 78 -0.01 9.39 0.99
N VAL A 79 0.82 10.14 0.27
CA VAL A 79 1.11 11.57 0.52
C VAL A 79 0.37 12.42 -0.50
N ASN A 80 -0.21 13.53 -0.03
CA ASN A 80 -0.95 14.50 -0.84
C ASN A 80 -2.01 13.84 -1.73
N TRP A 81 -2.80 12.95 -1.13
CA TRP A 81 -3.84 12.22 -1.85
C TRP A 81 -5.15 13.01 -1.92
N SER A 82 -5.92 12.78 -2.98
CA SER A 82 -7.25 13.35 -3.17
C SER A 82 -8.14 12.39 -3.94
N PHE A 83 -9.46 12.45 -3.72
CA PHE A 83 -10.40 11.81 -4.63
C PHE A 83 -10.35 12.48 -6.00
N VAL A 84 -10.44 11.66 -7.05
CA VAL A 84 -10.63 12.12 -8.43
C VAL A 84 -12.12 12.33 -8.70
#